data_AF-A0A0D2AEI9-F1
#
_entry.id   AF-A0A0D2AEI9-F1
#
_cell.length_a   1.000
_cell.length_b   1.000
_cell.length_c   1.000
_cell.angle_alpha   90.00
_cell.angle_beta   90.00
_cell.angle_gamma   90.00
#
_symmetry.space_group_name_H-M   'P 1'
#
loop_
_entity.id
_entity.type
_entity.pdbx_description
1 polymer ?
#
loop_
_entity_poly.entity_id
_entity_poly.type
_entity_poly.pdbx_seq_one_letter_code
_entity_poly.pdbx_strand_id
1 'polypeptide(L)'
;MDSLQTNLFINNEYVVSSGGEALSVHNPKDDSLVTNKVQVASEQDVDEAVAAAKAAFPQWKRTPSSRRSAIMLKFADLVERHKDAIARLESACMGQPISVAKGIVELQVANWRYFAGLTDKIPGETFPENGDGYFKMVNYEPLGVCAGIAAWNGTQMFLAWKIAPAVAVGNTFVFKASEKSPLGVLYLGQLFKEAGFPPGVVNLISGAAKVGALMASHMDIAKISFTGSANAGRQIQIAAAKSNLKRVSLELGGKSPVLIFDDANLENAVVHNSQGFLLNSGQACVAGSRILVQRGIAPKFIDALRAAYIEFSQSMADPALESTFLGPLADKSQFGRVMDFLEGAKKDGVEVLVGGGRKGKEGCFVEPTILMNPDLTAKVYTDEIFGPVVVIKTFENEEEAIALANNTSYGLGATIYTNDITRALRVTAEMESGTVSINSSHVLLTETPFGGKKQSGYGREGGLEGLKEYLEAKTVHVNMRMFQQYYEDRHAPLALKALPKISKYVRNYVDQDAMFNNRPGGAPCDVVTEVWWDTKEDYEECQASCATSQLYKEVKADEARFMDVEAIKICLVKEKCSEIA
;
A
#
# COMPACT_ATOMS: atom_id res chain seq x y z
N MET A 1 -19.22 -27.12 -15.85
CA MET A 1 -19.13 -25.77 -15.27
C MET A 1 -20.52 -25.18 -15.40
N ASP A 2 -21.34 -25.32 -14.36
CA ASP A 2 -22.59 -24.59 -14.24
C ASP A 2 -22.30 -23.09 -14.36
N SER A 3 -23.21 -22.34 -14.98
CA SER A 3 -23.05 -20.98 -15.50
C SER A 3 -21.89 -20.17 -14.89
N LEU A 4 -20.80 -20.03 -15.64
CA LEU A 4 -19.67 -19.16 -15.27
C LEU A 4 -20.18 -17.77 -14.91
N GLN A 5 -19.70 -17.21 -13.80
CA GLN A 5 -20.01 -15.84 -13.46
C GLN A 5 -19.16 -14.89 -14.32
N THR A 6 -19.81 -14.11 -15.17
CA THR A 6 -19.19 -13.21 -16.13
C THR A 6 -19.61 -11.75 -15.96
N ASN A 7 -20.54 -11.48 -15.05
CA ASN A 7 -21.04 -10.14 -14.76
C ASN A 7 -20.14 -9.41 -13.75
N LEU A 8 -20.21 -8.08 -13.76
CA LEU A 8 -19.56 -7.24 -12.75
C LEU A 8 -20.23 -7.49 -11.39
N PHE A 9 -19.51 -7.33 -10.29
CA PHE A 9 -20.06 -7.41 -8.94
C PHE A 9 -20.01 -6.03 -8.29
N ILE A 10 -21.14 -5.33 -8.27
CA ILE A 10 -21.25 -3.95 -7.78
C ILE A 10 -22.32 -3.92 -6.70
N ASN A 11 -22.00 -3.32 -5.56
CA ASN A 11 -22.96 -3.13 -4.46
C ASN A 11 -23.65 -4.44 -3.99
N ASN A 12 -22.88 -5.53 -3.88
CA ASN A 12 -23.37 -6.88 -3.56
C ASN A 12 -24.30 -7.55 -4.58
N GLU A 13 -24.38 -7.04 -5.81
CA GLU A 13 -25.19 -7.62 -6.88
C GLU A 13 -24.34 -7.87 -8.13
N TYR A 14 -24.71 -8.92 -8.87
CA TYR A 14 -24.11 -9.20 -10.18
C TYR A 14 -24.87 -8.43 -11.27
N VAL A 15 -24.17 -7.53 -11.97
CA VAL A 15 -24.76 -6.61 -12.94
C VAL A 15 -24.12 -6.77 -14.32
N VAL A 16 -24.95 -6.68 -15.36
CA VAL A 16 -24.49 -6.59 -16.76
C VAL A 16 -23.87 -5.20 -16.95
N SER A 17 -22.77 -5.11 -17.70
CA SER A 17 -22.17 -3.81 -17.98
C SER A 17 -23.12 -2.91 -18.77
N SER A 18 -23.19 -1.64 -18.39
CA SER A 18 -23.88 -0.60 -19.16
C SER A 18 -23.27 -0.32 -20.54
N GLY A 19 -22.01 -0.71 -20.77
CA GLY A 19 -21.29 -0.45 -22.02
C GLY A 19 -21.51 -1.50 -23.13
N GLY A 20 -22.06 -2.68 -22.78
CA GLY A 20 -22.34 -3.77 -23.71
C GLY A 20 -21.12 -4.50 -24.30
N GLU A 21 -19.90 -4.09 -23.94
CA GLU A 21 -18.66 -4.75 -24.37
C GLU A 21 -18.40 -6.03 -23.55
N ALA A 22 -17.89 -7.08 -24.20
CA ALA A 22 -17.51 -8.33 -23.55
C ALA A 22 -16.16 -8.87 -24.06
N LEU A 23 -15.41 -9.49 -23.16
CA LEU A 23 -14.13 -10.14 -23.45
C LEU A 23 -14.29 -11.63 -23.71
N SER A 24 -13.43 -12.13 -24.61
CA SER A 24 -13.23 -13.55 -24.83
C SER A 24 -12.01 -14.05 -24.07
N VAL A 25 -12.19 -15.15 -23.36
CA VAL A 25 -11.15 -15.88 -22.65
C VAL A 25 -10.96 -17.23 -23.34
N HIS A 26 -9.73 -17.52 -23.73
CA HIS A 26 -9.34 -18.75 -24.40
C HIS A 26 -8.38 -19.53 -23.51
N ASN A 27 -8.49 -20.85 -23.53
CA ASN A 27 -7.56 -21.70 -22.80
C ASN A 27 -6.21 -21.72 -23.53
N PRO A 28 -5.10 -21.29 -22.91
CA PRO A 28 -3.82 -21.20 -23.62
C PRO A 28 -3.19 -22.55 -23.97
N LYS A 29 -3.71 -23.67 -23.42
CA LYS A 29 -3.27 -25.02 -23.76
C LYS A 29 -3.60 -25.37 -25.22
N ASP A 30 -4.75 -24.96 -25.72
CA ASP A 30 -5.29 -25.41 -27.02
C ASP A 30 -6.09 -24.35 -27.78
N ASP A 31 -6.16 -23.12 -27.26
CA ASP A 31 -6.93 -21.98 -27.80
C ASP A 31 -8.46 -22.15 -27.79
N SER A 32 -8.97 -23.20 -27.13
CA SER A 32 -10.41 -23.42 -26.99
C SER A 32 -11.08 -22.26 -26.24
N LEU A 33 -12.29 -21.88 -26.67
CA LEU A 33 -13.05 -20.80 -26.03
C LEU A 33 -13.55 -21.25 -24.66
N VAL A 34 -13.14 -20.55 -23.59
CA VAL A 34 -13.69 -20.73 -22.24
C VAL A 34 -15.02 -20.00 -22.12
N THR A 35 -15.04 -18.72 -22.51
CA THR A 35 -16.25 -17.89 -22.56
C THR A 35 -15.98 -16.62 -23.37
N ASN A 36 -17.02 -16.06 -23.98
CA ASN A 36 -17.01 -14.76 -24.66
C ASN A 36 -17.94 -13.72 -24.02
N LYS A 37 -18.32 -13.95 -22.75
CA LYS A 37 -19.38 -13.19 -22.07
C LYS A 37 -18.89 -12.31 -20.90
N VAL A 38 -17.58 -12.27 -20.64
CA VAL A 38 -17.03 -11.48 -19.53
C VAL A 38 -17.31 -10.01 -19.78
N GLN A 39 -18.15 -9.39 -18.95
CA GLN A 39 -18.54 -7.99 -19.08
C GLN A 39 -17.32 -7.06 -18.91
N VAL A 40 -17.20 -6.04 -19.74
CA VAL A 40 -16.19 -4.98 -19.59
C VAL A 40 -16.84 -3.76 -19.00
N ALA A 41 -16.36 -3.30 -17.84
CA ALA A 41 -16.87 -2.10 -17.21
C ALA A 41 -16.74 -0.89 -18.12
N SER A 42 -17.84 -0.15 -18.28
CA SER A 42 -17.86 1.17 -18.89
C SER A 42 -17.38 2.23 -17.89
N GLU A 43 -17.31 3.48 -18.33
CA GLU A 43 -17.09 4.63 -17.42
C GLU A 43 -18.22 4.74 -16.39
N GLN A 44 -19.48 4.58 -16.81
CA GLN A 44 -20.62 4.58 -15.90
C GLN A 44 -20.54 3.45 -14.87
N ASP A 45 -20.12 2.24 -15.26
CA ASP A 45 -19.99 1.13 -14.31
C ASP A 45 -18.89 1.41 -13.26
N VAL A 46 -17.80 2.08 -13.67
CA VAL A 46 -16.73 2.52 -12.75
C VAL A 46 -17.28 3.55 -11.77
N ASP A 47 -18.01 4.55 -12.27
CA ASP A 47 -18.63 5.59 -11.44
C ASP A 47 -19.63 5.00 -10.44
N GLU A 48 -20.46 4.04 -10.87
CA GLU A 48 -21.42 3.33 -10.02
C GLU A 48 -20.71 2.51 -8.93
N ALA A 49 -19.64 1.80 -9.27
CA ALA A 49 -18.84 1.05 -8.30
C ALA A 49 -18.17 1.97 -7.27
N VAL A 50 -17.63 3.11 -7.71
CA VAL A 50 -17.01 4.09 -6.81
C VAL A 50 -18.07 4.79 -5.95
N ALA A 51 -19.23 5.13 -6.50
CA ALA A 51 -20.34 5.71 -5.74
C ALA A 51 -20.85 4.75 -4.65
N ALA A 52 -21.00 3.46 -4.96
CA ALA A 52 -21.36 2.44 -3.98
C ALA A 52 -20.29 2.32 -2.87
N ALA A 53 -19.00 2.31 -3.24
CA ALA A 53 -17.90 2.28 -2.28
C ALA A 53 -17.87 3.53 -1.38
N LYS A 54 -18.13 4.71 -1.94
CA LYS A 54 -18.18 5.98 -1.21
C LYS A 54 -19.36 6.02 -0.23
N ALA A 55 -20.52 5.52 -0.65
CA ALA A 55 -21.71 5.43 0.20
C ALA A 55 -21.52 4.47 1.39
N ALA A 56 -20.82 3.35 1.18
CA ALA A 56 -20.57 2.35 2.22
C ALA A 56 -19.49 2.76 3.24
N PHE A 57 -18.57 3.65 2.86
CA PHE A 57 -17.39 3.99 3.66
C PHE A 57 -17.68 4.51 5.08
N PRO A 58 -18.61 5.47 5.31
CA PRO A 58 -18.87 6.00 6.65
C PRO A 58 -19.31 4.92 7.66
N GLN A 59 -20.12 3.96 7.21
CA GLN A 59 -20.58 2.85 8.07
C GLN A 59 -19.45 1.83 8.28
N TRP A 60 -18.71 1.49 7.22
CA TRP A 60 -17.63 0.51 7.33
C TRP A 60 -16.48 0.98 8.22
N LYS A 61 -16.04 2.24 8.09
CA LYS A 61 -15.04 2.87 8.97
C LYS A 61 -15.43 2.79 10.45
N ARG A 62 -16.72 2.90 10.77
CA ARG A 62 -17.26 2.85 12.15
C ARG A 62 -17.58 1.44 12.64
N THR A 63 -17.56 0.44 11.76
CA THR A 63 -17.81 -0.95 12.15
C THR A 63 -16.72 -1.39 13.12
N PRO A 64 -17.02 -1.96 14.30
CA PRO A 64 -16.01 -2.39 15.26
C PRO A 64 -14.97 -3.33 14.62
N SER A 65 -13.70 -3.18 15.01
CA SER A 65 -12.59 -3.98 14.47
C SER A 65 -12.85 -5.49 14.61
N SER A 66 -13.35 -5.93 15.76
CA SER A 66 -13.75 -7.33 16.01
C SER A 66 -14.80 -7.84 15.01
N ARG A 67 -15.75 -6.99 14.59
CA ARG A 67 -16.75 -7.35 13.59
C ARG A 67 -16.14 -7.42 12.18
N ARG A 68 -15.24 -6.49 11.83
CA ARG A 68 -14.50 -6.55 10.55
C ARG A 68 -13.66 -7.84 10.49
N SER A 69 -12.94 -8.15 11.56
CA SER A 69 -12.16 -9.38 11.71
C SER A 69 -13.01 -10.64 11.49
N ALA A 70 -14.16 -10.74 12.17
CA ALA A 70 -15.05 -11.90 12.02
C ALA A 70 -15.58 -12.09 10.59
N ILE A 71 -15.92 -10.99 9.89
CA ILE A 71 -16.35 -11.03 8.48
C ILE A 71 -15.20 -11.51 7.59
N MET A 72 -14.00 -10.99 7.78
CA MET A 72 -12.81 -11.37 7.00
C MET A 72 -12.40 -12.82 7.23
N LEU A 73 -12.47 -13.33 8.46
CA LEU A 73 -12.22 -14.74 8.77
C LEU A 73 -13.26 -15.65 8.10
N LYS A 74 -14.55 -15.28 8.17
CA LYS A 74 -15.61 -16.02 7.48
C LYS A 74 -15.38 -16.05 5.96
N PHE A 75 -14.91 -14.95 5.38
CA PHE A 75 -14.54 -14.91 3.96
C PHE A 75 -13.38 -15.85 3.65
N ALA A 76 -12.33 -15.86 4.48
CA ALA A 76 -11.20 -16.78 4.31
C ALA A 76 -11.66 -18.25 4.33
N ASP A 77 -12.55 -18.62 5.26
CA ASP A 77 -13.10 -19.98 5.34
C ASP A 77 -13.95 -20.34 4.11
N LEU A 78 -14.69 -19.37 3.57
CA LEU A 78 -15.44 -19.55 2.32
C LEU A 78 -14.52 -19.77 1.13
N VAL A 79 -13.46 -18.97 0.98
CA VAL A 79 -12.48 -19.15 -0.10
C VAL A 79 -11.80 -20.51 0.00
N GLU A 80 -11.40 -20.92 1.21
CA GLU A 80 -10.76 -22.23 1.44
C GLU A 80 -11.66 -23.39 1.02
N ARG A 81 -12.97 -23.33 1.34
CA ARG A 81 -13.96 -24.33 0.90
C ARG A 81 -14.15 -24.37 -0.61
N HIS A 82 -13.95 -23.24 -1.30
CA HIS A 82 -14.13 -23.10 -2.74
C HIS A 82 -12.81 -23.15 -3.53
N LYS A 83 -11.70 -23.52 -2.88
CA LYS A 83 -10.35 -23.53 -3.46
C LYS A 83 -10.26 -24.23 -4.80
N ASP A 84 -10.81 -25.43 -4.91
CA ASP A 84 -10.73 -26.23 -6.13
C ASP A 84 -11.51 -25.59 -7.29
N ALA A 85 -12.66 -24.94 -7.01
CA ALA A 85 -13.44 -24.25 -8.03
C ALA A 85 -12.68 -23.03 -8.57
N ILE A 86 -12.09 -22.23 -7.67
CA ILE A 86 -11.29 -21.05 -8.04
C ILE A 86 -10.05 -21.47 -8.83
N ALA A 87 -9.30 -22.47 -8.36
CA ALA A 87 -8.10 -22.96 -9.04
C ALA A 87 -8.40 -23.49 -10.45
N ARG A 88 -9.55 -24.16 -10.67
CA ARG A 88 -9.96 -24.60 -12.01
C ARG A 88 -10.26 -23.43 -12.94
N LEU A 89 -10.83 -22.35 -12.43
CA LEU A 89 -11.08 -21.13 -13.23
C LEU A 89 -9.76 -20.48 -13.64
N GLU A 90 -8.80 -20.34 -12.71
CA GLU A 90 -7.47 -19.80 -13.03
C GLU A 90 -6.77 -20.68 -14.06
N SER A 91 -6.68 -21.99 -13.82
CA SER A 91 -6.05 -22.95 -14.73
C SER A 91 -6.66 -22.92 -16.14
N ALA A 92 -7.99 -22.84 -16.25
CA ALA A 92 -8.67 -22.74 -17.55
C ALA A 92 -8.41 -21.42 -18.28
N CYS A 93 -8.29 -20.30 -17.55
CA CYS A 93 -8.10 -18.98 -18.16
C CYS A 93 -6.64 -18.72 -18.55
N MET A 94 -5.69 -19.13 -17.73
CA MET A 94 -4.27 -18.73 -17.86
C MET A 94 -3.30 -19.91 -18.03
N GLY A 95 -3.80 -21.15 -18.06
CA GLY A 95 -2.96 -22.33 -18.24
C GLY A 95 -2.05 -22.63 -17.05
N GLN A 96 -2.32 -22.04 -15.89
CA GLN A 96 -1.57 -22.33 -14.68
C GLN A 96 -1.83 -23.79 -14.26
N PRO A 97 -0.78 -24.58 -13.96
CA PRO A 97 -0.99 -25.92 -13.42
C PRO A 97 -1.85 -25.87 -12.16
N ILE A 98 -2.81 -26.80 -12.04
CA ILE A 98 -3.85 -26.75 -11.02
C ILE A 98 -3.28 -26.72 -9.59
N SER A 99 -2.15 -27.40 -9.35
CA SER A 99 -1.44 -27.40 -8.08
C SER A 99 -0.90 -26.01 -7.71
N VAL A 100 -0.36 -25.27 -8.68
CA VAL A 100 0.11 -23.90 -8.51
C VAL A 100 -1.07 -22.97 -8.22
N ALA A 101 -2.17 -23.11 -8.97
CA ALA A 101 -3.37 -22.31 -8.75
C ALA A 101 -3.96 -22.50 -7.34
N LYS A 102 -4.00 -23.75 -6.84
CA LYS A 102 -4.39 -24.05 -5.46
C LYS A 102 -3.47 -23.38 -4.44
N GLY A 103 -2.15 -23.43 -4.65
CA GLY A 103 -1.19 -22.76 -3.77
C GLY A 103 -1.39 -21.24 -3.71
N ILE A 104 -1.73 -20.60 -4.84
CA ILE A 104 -2.03 -19.15 -4.86
C ILE A 104 -3.33 -18.85 -4.09
N VAL A 105 -4.35 -19.70 -4.19
CA VAL A 105 -5.59 -19.54 -3.40
C VAL A 105 -5.31 -19.76 -1.91
N GLU A 106 -4.42 -20.68 -1.55
CA GLU A 106 -3.98 -20.86 -0.15
C GLU A 106 -3.27 -19.61 0.39
N LEU A 107 -2.41 -18.98 -0.43
CA LEU A 107 -1.81 -17.68 -0.08
C LEU A 107 -2.86 -16.58 0.08
N GLN A 108 -3.90 -16.55 -0.77
CA GLN A 108 -5.03 -15.63 -0.60
C GLN A 108 -5.69 -15.84 0.77
N VAL A 109 -6.02 -17.08 1.13
CA VAL A 109 -6.63 -17.42 2.43
C VAL A 109 -5.74 -16.97 3.60
N ALA A 110 -4.44 -17.24 3.53
CA ALA A 110 -3.48 -16.83 4.55
C ALA A 110 -3.45 -15.31 4.73
N ASN A 111 -3.46 -14.54 3.63
CA ASN A 111 -3.51 -13.08 3.67
C ASN A 111 -4.77 -12.55 4.33
N TRP A 112 -5.94 -13.09 4.00
CA TRP A 112 -7.20 -12.70 4.65
C TRP A 112 -7.17 -12.96 6.15
N ARG A 113 -6.67 -14.13 6.57
CA ARG A 113 -6.54 -14.48 7.99
C ARG A 113 -5.55 -13.55 8.72
N TYR A 114 -4.41 -13.26 8.12
CA TYR A 114 -3.41 -12.35 8.69
C TYR A 114 -3.97 -10.94 8.91
N PHE A 115 -4.54 -10.31 7.88
CA PHE A 115 -5.07 -8.96 8.00
C PHE A 115 -6.32 -8.88 8.88
N ALA A 116 -7.12 -9.95 8.96
CA ALA A 116 -8.20 -10.03 9.95
C ALA A 116 -7.68 -9.95 11.40
N GLY A 117 -6.50 -10.53 11.66
CA GLY A 117 -5.80 -10.46 12.95
C GLY A 117 -5.21 -9.08 13.28
N LEU A 118 -5.11 -8.18 12.30
CA LEU A 118 -4.55 -6.83 12.47
C LEU A 118 -5.59 -5.71 12.60
N THR A 119 -6.88 -6.01 12.47
CA THR A 119 -7.96 -5.00 12.47
C THR A 119 -8.01 -4.09 13.70
N ASP A 120 -7.47 -4.54 14.84
CA ASP A 120 -7.38 -3.82 16.12
C ASP A 120 -5.92 -3.63 16.60
N LYS A 121 -4.93 -3.94 15.76
CA LYS A 121 -3.49 -3.89 16.09
C LYS A 121 -2.79 -2.73 15.38
N ILE A 122 -3.47 -1.60 15.28
CA ILE A 122 -2.98 -0.38 14.64
C ILE A 122 -2.82 0.67 15.75
N PRO A 123 -1.67 0.69 16.44
CA PRO A 123 -1.45 1.65 17.51
C PRO A 123 -1.31 3.07 16.94
N GLY A 124 -1.83 4.05 17.66
CA GLY A 124 -1.41 5.43 17.52
C GLY A 124 -0.08 5.68 18.24
N GLU A 125 0.37 6.92 18.21
CA GLU A 125 1.59 7.36 18.91
C GLU A 125 1.25 8.51 19.86
N THR A 126 1.96 8.60 20.99
CA THR A 126 1.90 9.73 21.92
C THR A 126 3.29 10.28 22.14
N PHE A 127 3.43 11.60 22.16
CA PHE A 127 4.71 12.27 22.34
C PHE A 127 4.72 13.06 23.66
N PRO A 128 5.86 13.11 24.38
CA PRO A 128 5.97 13.89 25.61
C PRO A 128 5.74 15.38 25.37
N GLU A 129 5.14 16.09 26.33
CA GLU A 129 4.86 17.53 26.25
C GLU A 129 6.14 18.38 26.08
N ASN A 130 7.28 18.00 26.65
CA ASN A 130 8.58 18.66 26.44
C ASN A 130 8.60 20.18 26.73
N GLY A 131 7.77 20.67 27.64
CA GLY A 131 7.70 22.06 28.07
C GLY A 131 6.96 23.01 27.14
N ASP A 132 6.36 22.53 26.04
CA ASP A 132 5.65 23.36 25.06
C ASP A 132 4.17 23.63 25.39
N GLY A 133 3.61 22.94 26.38
CA GLY A 133 2.23 23.06 26.86
C GLY A 133 1.23 22.15 26.15
N TYR A 134 1.66 21.23 25.28
CA TYR A 134 0.77 20.42 24.44
C TYR A 134 0.86 18.91 24.73
N PHE A 135 -0.31 18.28 24.89
CA PHE A 135 -0.42 16.84 24.70
C PHE A 135 -0.47 16.54 23.19
N LYS A 136 0.38 15.61 22.74
CA LYS A 136 0.62 15.33 21.32
C LYS A 136 0.33 13.86 21.04
N MET A 137 -0.55 13.60 20.07
CA MET A 137 -0.85 12.25 19.61
C MET A 137 -0.95 12.16 18.09
N VAL A 138 -0.66 10.98 17.54
CA VAL A 138 -0.89 10.64 16.13
C VAL A 138 -1.87 9.47 16.07
N ASN A 139 -2.96 9.67 15.34
CA ASN A 139 -3.94 8.63 15.03
C ASN A 139 -3.81 8.23 13.56
N TYR A 140 -4.08 6.95 13.25
CA TYR A 140 -4.07 6.46 11.88
C TYR A 140 -5.50 6.21 11.40
N GLU A 141 -5.91 6.86 10.31
CA GLU A 141 -7.28 6.79 9.78
C GLU A 141 -7.31 6.15 8.39
N PRO A 142 -8.36 5.38 8.03
CA PRO A 142 -8.52 4.90 6.66
C PRO A 142 -8.69 6.06 5.67
N LEU A 143 -8.16 5.87 4.47
CA LEU A 143 -8.13 6.83 3.37
C LEU A 143 -9.49 7.14 2.74
N GLY A 144 -10.41 6.17 2.69
CA GLY A 144 -11.67 6.32 1.95
C GLY A 144 -11.90 5.19 0.95
N VAL A 145 -12.27 5.56 -0.26
CA VAL A 145 -12.39 4.62 -1.39
C VAL A 145 -11.01 4.32 -1.96
N CYS A 146 -10.60 3.06 -1.88
CA CYS A 146 -9.37 2.57 -2.47
C CYS A 146 -9.69 1.74 -3.72
N ALA A 147 -8.71 1.60 -4.59
CA ALA A 147 -8.84 0.82 -5.81
C ALA A 147 -7.61 -0.05 -6.06
N GLY A 148 -7.81 -1.15 -6.78
CA GLY A 148 -6.77 -2.13 -7.04
C GLY A 148 -6.85 -2.69 -8.45
N ILE A 149 -5.70 -2.86 -9.07
CA ILE A 149 -5.55 -3.51 -10.37
C ILE A 149 -4.46 -4.58 -10.21
N ALA A 150 -4.77 -5.82 -10.56
CA ALA A 150 -3.83 -6.93 -10.45
C ALA A 150 -3.42 -7.48 -11.82
N ALA A 151 -2.20 -8.03 -11.86
CA ALA A 151 -1.74 -8.85 -12.96
C ALA A 151 -2.40 -10.24 -12.95
N TRP A 152 -2.34 -10.91 -14.08
CA TRP A 152 -2.98 -12.21 -14.33
C TRP A 152 -2.23 -13.40 -13.72
N ASN A 153 -0.91 -13.29 -13.50
CA ASN A 153 -0.06 -14.42 -13.12
C ASN A 153 -0.26 -14.94 -11.68
N GLY A 154 -0.93 -14.17 -10.82
CA GLY A 154 -1.22 -14.52 -9.43
C GLY A 154 -2.41 -13.74 -8.88
N THR A 155 -3.46 -13.57 -9.68
CA THR A 155 -4.57 -12.64 -9.43
C THR A 155 -5.22 -12.80 -8.06
N GLN A 156 -5.45 -14.04 -7.60
CA GLN A 156 -6.07 -14.31 -6.31
C GLN A 156 -5.24 -13.82 -5.11
N MET A 157 -3.92 -14.00 -5.17
CA MET A 157 -3.01 -13.47 -4.15
C MET A 157 -2.96 -11.93 -4.19
N PHE A 158 -2.83 -11.33 -5.38
CA PHE A 158 -2.82 -9.87 -5.52
C PHE A 158 -4.13 -9.22 -5.08
N LEU A 159 -5.26 -9.89 -5.28
CA LEU A 159 -6.55 -9.45 -4.74
C LEU A 159 -6.50 -9.39 -3.21
N ALA A 160 -5.98 -10.42 -2.56
CA ALA A 160 -5.84 -10.46 -1.10
C ALA A 160 -4.90 -9.35 -0.60
N TRP A 161 -3.72 -9.19 -1.23
CA TRP A 161 -2.73 -8.16 -0.90
C TRP A 161 -3.27 -6.73 -0.97
N LYS A 162 -4.31 -6.49 -1.75
CA LYS A 162 -4.90 -5.17 -1.94
C LYS A 162 -6.14 -4.95 -1.09
N ILE A 163 -7.12 -5.85 -1.20
CA ILE A 163 -8.42 -5.67 -0.56
C ILE A 163 -8.31 -5.92 0.95
N ALA A 164 -7.65 -6.99 1.37
CA ALA A 164 -7.63 -7.41 2.77
C ALA A 164 -7.06 -6.34 3.72
N PRO A 165 -5.88 -5.74 3.49
CA PRO A 165 -5.39 -4.66 4.35
C PRO A 165 -6.27 -3.42 4.29
N ALA A 166 -6.81 -3.07 3.12
CA ALA A 166 -7.67 -1.89 2.97
C ALA A 166 -8.95 -2.00 3.81
N VAL A 167 -9.66 -3.12 3.71
CA VAL A 167 -10.92 -3.32 4.45
C VAL A 167 -10.67 -3.59 5.93
N ALA A 168 -9.52 -4.17 6.30
CA ALA A 168 -9.15 -4.38 7.71
C ALA A 168 -9.12 -3.06 8.50
N VAL A 169 -8.61 -2.01 7.88
CA VAL A 169 -8.51 -0.67 8.48
C VAL A 169 -9.72 0.22 8.24
N GLY A 170 -10.73 -0.27 7.53
CA GLY A 170 -12.01 0.41 7.33
C GLY A 170 -12.17 1.18 6.01
N ASN A 171 -11.31 0.97 5.01
CA ASN A 171 -11.54 1.46 3.65
C ASN A 171 -12.57 0.62 2.91
N THR A 172 -13.14 1.18 1.85
CA THR A 172 -13.92 0.44 0.83
C THR A 172 -13.08 0.28 -0.42
N PHE A 173 -13.45 -0.68 -1.28
CA PHE A 173 -12.56 -1.12 -2.35
C PHE A 173 -13.27 -1.38 -3.68
N VAL A 174 -12.66 -0.91 -4.77
CA VAL A 174 -13.00 -1.28 -6.16
C VAL A 174 -11.83 -2.00 -6.80
N PHE A 175 -12.00 -3.27 -7.14
CA PHE A 175 -10.95 -4.10 -7.71
C PHE A 175 -11.24 -4.44 -9.17
N LYS A 176 -10.26 -4.24 -10.05
CA LYS A 176 -10.32 -4.62 -11.46
C LYS A 176 -9.51 -5.89 -11.70
N ALA A 177 -10.20 -6.96 -12.07
CA ALA A 177 -9.57 -8.20 -12.51
C ALA A 177 -8.79 -7.99 -13.82
N SER A 178 -7.79 -8.83 -14.08
CA SER A 178 -7.15 -8.86 -15.40
C SER A 178 -8.12 -9.43 -16.44
N GLU A 179 -8.09 -8.86 -17.63
CA GLU A 179 -8.76 -9.33 -18.83
C GLU A 179 -8.37 -10.76 -19.23
N LYS A 180 -7.21 -11.27 -18.77
CA LYS A 180 -6.74 -12.62 -19.08
C LYS A 180 -7.31 -13.69 -18.15
N SER A 181 -7.53 -13.38 -16.88
CA SER A 181 -8.03 -14.30 -15.85
C SER A 181 -9.11 -13.69 -14.94
N PRO A 182 -10.25 -13.23 -15.49
CA PRO A 182 -11.26 -12.52 -14.72
C PRO A 182 -12.15 -13.44 -13.88
N LEU A 183 -12.34 -14.70 -14.30
CA LEU A 183 -13.42 -15.55 -13.79
C LEU A 183 -13.26 -15.94 -12.32
N GLY A 184 -12.03 -16.23 -11.88
CA GLY A 184 -11.78 -16.57 -10.48
C GLY A 184 -12.09 -15.39 -9.55
N VAL A 185 -11.84 -14.16 -9.98
CA VAL A 185 -12.19 -12.95 -9.21
C VAL A 185 -13.70 -12.75 -9.17
N LEU A 186 -14.38 -12.81 -10.31
CA LEU A 186 -15.83 -12.60 -10.37
C LEU A 186 -16.60 -13.63 -9.55
N TYR A 187 -16.08 -14.86 -9.44
CA TYR A 187 -16.61 -15.91 -8.58
C TYR A 187 -16.66 -15.51 -7.09
N LEU A 188 -15.70 -14.70 -6.62
CA LEU A 188 -15.63 -14.29 -5.22
C LEU A 188 -16.74 -13.34 -4.77
N GLY A 189 -17.44 -12.66 -5.70
CA GLY A 189 -18.48 -11.68 -5.37
C GLY A 189 -19.53 -12.25 -4.41
N GLN A 190 -20.11 -13.40 -4.75
CA GLN A 190 -21.06 -14.10 -3.88
C GLN A 190 -20.45 -14.46 -2.51
N LEU A 191 -19.16 -14.83 -2.46
CA LEU A 191 -18.49 -15.17 -1.20
C LEU A 191 -18.28 -13.94 -0.32
N PHE A 192 -18.01 -12.76 -0.88
CA PHE A 192 -17.99 -11.49 -0.14
C PHE A 192 -19.37 -11.19 0.48
N LYS A 193 -20.45 -11.35 -0.30
CA LYS A 193 -21.82 -11.18 0.17
C LYS A 193 -22.15 -12.17 1.29
N GLU A 194 -21.84 -13.45 1.11
CA GLU A 194 -22.10 -14.51 2.10
C GLU A 194 -21.29 -14.33 3.39
N ALA A 195 -20.04 -13.85 3.29
CA ALA A 195 -19.22 -13.52 4.44
C ALA A 195 -19.82 -12.39 5.30
N GLY A 196 -20.68 -11.57 4.71
CA GLY A 196 -21.39 -10.47 5.39
C GLY A 196 -20.72 -9.11 5.21
N PHE A 197 -19.91 -8.92 4.16
CA PHE A 197 -19.49 -7.58 3.76
C PHE A 197 -20.72 -6.74 3.38
N PRO A 198 -20.87 -5.51 3.93
CA PRO A 198 -21.97 -4.63 3.54
C PRO A 198 -21.92 -4.29 2.04
N PRO A 199 -23.07 -4.03 1.40
CA PRO A 199 -23.12 -3.56 0.01
C PRO A 199 -22.18 -2.37 -0.22
N GLY A 200 -21.39 -2.46 -1.28
CA GLY A 200 -20.45 -1.40 -1.69
C GLY A 200 -19.08 -1.46 -1.03
N VAL A 201 -18.87 -2.22 0.05
CA VAL A 201 -17.54 -2.31 0.70
C VAL A 201 -16.50 -2.94 -0.22
N VAL A 202 -16.91 -3.95 -1.01
CA VAL A 202 -16.08 -4.57 -2.04
C VAL A 202 -16.86 -4.61 -3.35
N ASN A 203 -16.26 -4.08 -4.40
CA ASN A 203 -16.80 -4.11 -5.77
C ASN A 203 -15.74 -4.72 -6.70
N LEU A 204 -16.16 -5.64 -7.56
CA LEU A 204 -15.29 -6.34 -8.51
C LEU A 204 -15.74 -6.02 -9.93
N ILE A 205 -14.84 -5.44 -10.71
CA ILE A 205 -15.09 -5.10 -12.11
C ILE A 205 -14.03 -5.78 -13.01
N SER A 206 -14.33 -5.87 -14.30
CA SER A 206 -13.44 -6.47 -15.30
C SER A 206 -13.24 -5.53 -16.48
N GLY A 207 -12.07 -5.65 -17.11
CA GLY A 207 -11.70 -4.85 -18.27
C GLY A 207 -10.19 -4.70 -18.41
N ALA A 208 -9.75 -4.25 -19.59
CA ALA A 208 -8.33 -4.08 -19.90
C ALA A 208 -7.82 -2.68 -19.48
N ALA A 209 -6.82 -2.16 -20.20
CA ALA A 209 -6.14 -0.90 -19.89
C ALA A 209 -7.09 0.32 -19.79
N LYS A 210 -8.15 0.38 -20.63
CA LYS A 210 -9.13 1.48 -20.61
C LYS A 210 -9.80 1.62 -19.24
N VAL A 211 -10.28 0.52 -18.67
CA VAL A 211 -10.92 0.52 -17.34
C VAL A 211 -9.92 0.88 -16.25
N GLY A 212 -8.67 0.39 -16.36
CA GLY A 212 -7.60 0.78 -15.44
C GLY A 212 -7.31 2.30 -15.46
N ALA A 213 -7.33 2.92 -16.64
CA ALA A 213 -7.16 4.36 -16.79
C ALA A 213 -8.33 5.16 -16.21
N LEU A 214 -9.57 4.70 -16.40
CA LEU A 214 -10.75 5.30 -15.78
C LEU A 214 -10.64 5.32 -14.25
N MET A 215 -10.29 4.18 -13.64
CA MET A 215 -10.07 4.10 -12.19
C MET A 215 -8.92 5.00 -11.72
N ALA A 216 -7.80 5.03 -12.44
CA ALA A 216 -6.64 5.85 -12.07
C ALA A 216 -6.94 7.35 -12.16
N SER A 217 -7.85 7.76 -13.03
CA SER A 217 -8.27 9.16 -13.21
C SER A 217 -9.46 9.56 -12.32
N HIS A 218 -10.21 8.61 -11.76
CA HIS A 218 -11.43 8.92 -11.00
C HIS A 218 -11.13 9.79 -9.76
N MET A 219 -11.90 10.86 -9.55
CA MET A 219 -11.64 11.88 -8.54
C MET A 219 -11.95 11.44 -7.10
N ASP A 220 -12.88 10.49 -6.93
CA ASP A 220 -13.25 9.98 -5.61
C ASP A 220 -12.43 8.78 -5.12
N ILE A 221 -11.50 8.26 -5.94
CA ILE A 221 -10.57 7.21 -5.50
C ILE A 221 -9.41 7.88 -4.76
N ALA A 222 -9.23 7.59 -3.48
CA ALA A 222 -8.17 8.17 -2.64
C ALA A 222 -6.80 7.50 -2.84
N LYS A 223 -6.81 6.21 -3.21
CA LYS A 223 -5.61 5.40 -3.45
C LYS A 223 -5.83 4.38 -4.55
N ILE A 224 -4.82 4.17 -5.40
CA ILE A 224 -4.79 3.07 -6.36
C ILE A 224 -3.53 2.20 -6.14
N SER A 225 -3.72 0.89 -5.94
CA SER A 225 -2.64 -0.10 -5.91
C SER A 225 -2.62 -0.87 -7.23
N PHE A 226 -1.49 -0.82 -7.95
CA PHE A 226 -1.33 -1.45 -9.26
C PHE A 226 -0.22 -2.49 -9.23
N THR A 227 -0.51 -3.70 -9.70
CA THR A 227 0.48 -4.72 -10.02
C THR A 227 0.46 -5.03 -11.51
N GLY A 228 1.61 -4.94 -12.19
CA GLY A 228 1.70 -5.21 -13.62
C GLY A 228 2.98 -4.71 -14.27
N SER A 229 2.93 -4.39 -15.57
CA SER A 229 4.12 -3.95 -16.30
C SER A 229 4.55 -2.53 -15.92
N ALA A 230 5.85 -2.24 -15.99
CA ALA A 230 6.37 -0.90 -15.69
C ALA A 230 5.77 0.19 -16.59
N ASN A 231 5.50 -0.11 -17.86
CA ASN A 231 4.86 0.83 -18.78
C ASN A 231 3.44 1.18 -18.34
N ALA A 232 2.63 0.19 -17.95
CA ALA A 232 1.30 0.43 -17.42
C ALA A 232 1.34 1.18 -16.08
N GLY A 233 2.29 0.84 -15.19
CA GLY A 233 2.50 1.55 -13.92
C GLY A 233 2.77 3.06 -14.11
N ARG A 234 3.60 3.43 -15.11
CA ARG A 234 3.80 4.85 -15.47
C ARG A 234 2.51 5.54 -15.90
N GLN A 235 1.66 4.87 -16.67
CA GLN A 235 0.38 5.44 -17.10
C GLN A 235 -0.58 5.64 -15.92
N ILE A 236 -0.63 4.69 -14.98
CA ILE A 236 -1.39 4.84 -13.73
C ILE A 236 -0.91 6.05 -12.94
N GLN A 237 0.41 6.21 -12.80
CA GLN A 237 0.98 7.34 -12.07
C GLN A 237 0.70 8.68 -12.76
N ILE A 238 0.78 8.75 -14.10
CA ILE A 238 0.41 9.94 -14.88
C ILE A 238 -1.07 10.28 -14.68
N ALA A 239 -1.97 9.30 -14.73
CA ALA A 239 -3.40 9.50 -14.53
C ALA A 239 -3.73 9.97 -13.10
N ALA A 240 -3.09 9.39 -12.10
CA ALA A 240 -3.20 9.83 -10.71
C ALA A 240 -2.73 11.28 -10.53
N ALA A 241 -1.59 11.65 -11.13
CA ALA A 241 -1.04 12.99 -11.06
C ALA A 241 -1.93 14.04 -11.76
N LYS A 242 -2.59 13.67 -12.87
CA LYS A 242 -3.50 14.55 -13.62
C LYS A 242 -4.88 14.71 -12.99
N SER A 243 -5.24 13.88 -12.01
CA SER A 243 -6.56 13.88 -11.37
C SER A 243 -6.51 14.54 -9.98
N ASN A 244 -6.55 13.75 -8.92
CA ASN A 244 -6.68 14.20 -7.54
C ASN A 244 -5.40 13.99 -6.70
N LEU A 245 -4.26 13.72 -7.34
CA LEU A 245 -3.00 13.38 -6.67
C LEU A 245 -3.14 12.19 -5.70
N LYS A 246 -4.06 11.26 -6.00
CA LYS A 246 -4.28 10.04 -5.21
C LYS A 246 -2.97 9.31 -4.94
N ARG A 247 -2.90 8.66 -3.78
CA ARG A 247 -1.77 7.79 -3.44
C ARG A 247 -1.70 6.64 -4.44
N VAL A 248 -0.49 6.31 -4.87
CA VAL A 248 -0.24 5.18 -5.79
C VAL A 248 0.71 4.22 -5.11
N SER A 249 0.42 2.92 -5.16
CA SER A 249 1.43 1.88 -4.90
C SER A 249 1.63 1.10 -6.19
N LEU A 250 2.88 0.87 -6.56
CA LEU A 250 3.26 0.17 -7.78
C LEU A 250 4.07 -1.07 -7.41
N GLU A 251 3.63 -2.22 -7.89
CA GLU A 251 4.35 -3.49 -7.87
C GLU A 251 4.59 -3.91 -9.32
N LEU A 252 5.82 -3.72 -9.81
CA LEU A 252 6.17 -3.86 -11.21
C LEU A 252 7.12 -5.03 -11.44
N GLY A 253 7.42 -5.30 -12.71
CA GLY A 253 8.32 -6.39 -13.11
C GLY A 253 9.73 -6.30 -12.54
N GLY A 254 10.50 -7.36 -12.78
CA GLY A 254 11.88 -7.48 -12.30
C GLY A 254 12.83 -8.05 -13.34
N LYS A 255 14.14 -7.91 -13.06
CA LYS A 255 15.21 -8.70 -13.68
C LYS A 255 16.08 -9.30 -12.57
N SER A 256 15.42 -10.09 -11.73
CA SER A 256 15.98 -10.55 -10.46
C SER A 256 17.28 -11.34 -10.65
N PRO A 257 18.40 -10.89 -10.03
CA PRO A 257 19.66 -11.59 -10.11
C PRO A 257 19.66 -12.80 -9.16
N VAL A 258 20.37 -13.85 -9.58
CA VAL A 258 20.66 -15.05 -8.80
C VAL A 258 22.17 -15.16 -8.69
N LEU A 259 22.73 -14.95 -7.50
CA LEU A 259 24.17 -15.01 -7.25
C LEU A 259 24.51 -16.37 -6.68
N ILE A 260 25.33 -17.15 -7.39
CA ILE A 260 25.74 -18.49 -6.97
C ILE A 260 27.26 -18.48 -6.78
N PHE A 261 27.70 -18.54 -5.52
CA PHE A 261 29.11 -18.58 -5.16
C PHE A 261 29.68 -20.00 -5.21
N ASP A 262 31.01 -20.11 -5.26
CA ASP A 262 31.72 -21.41 -5.38
C ASP A 262 31.45 -22.35 -4.20
N ASP A 263 31.14 -21.80 -3.03
CA ASP A 263 30.84 -22.53 -1.81
C ASP A 263 29.34 -22.86 -1.67
N ALA A 264 28.51 -22.53 -2.66
CA ALA A 264 27.09 -22.85 -2.65
C ALA A 264 26.85 -24.36 -2.59
N ASN A 265 25.78 -24.78 -1.92
CA ASN A 265 25.26 -26.13 -2.10
C ASN A 265 24.74 -26.27 -3.53
N LEU A 266 25.45 -27.05 -4.34
CA LEU A 266 25.17 -27.23 -5.77
C LEU A 266 23.75 -27.78 -6.02
N GLU A 267 23.35 -28.83 -5.32
CA GLU A 267 22.04 -29.46 -5.50
C GLU A 267 20.91 -28.49 -5.17
N ASN A 268 21.03 -27.78 -4.04
CA ASN A 268 20.07 -26.76 -3.64
C ASN A 268 19.96 -25.62 -4.67
N ALA A 269 21.11 -25.12 -5.15
CA ALA A 269 21.15 -24.09 -6.17
C ALA A 269 20.49 -24.57 -7.47
N VAL A 270 20.73 -25.81 -7.90
CA VAL A 270 20.11 -26.38 -9.12
C VAL A 270 18.60 -26.53 -8.95
N VAL A 271 18.10 -27.07 -7.83
CA VAL A 271 16.66 -27.25 -7.59
C VAL A 271 15.92 -25.92 -7.61
N HIS A 272 16.42 -24.90 -6.89
CA HIS A 272 15.74 -23.61 -6.85
C HIS A 272 15.81 -22.81 -8.15
N ASN A 273 16.87 -22.99 -8.97
CA ASN A 273 16.99 -22.33 -10.27
C ASN A 273 16.43 -23.13 -11.46
N SER A 274 15.98 -24.36 -11.20
CA SER A 274 15.17 -25.17 -12.12
C SER A 274 13.71 -25.17 -11.68
N GLN A 275 13.32 -26.06 -10.76
CA GLN A 275 11.95 -26.17 -10.26
C GLN A 275 11.43 -24.85 -9.71
N GLY A 276 12.21 -24.15 -8.88
CA GLY A 276 11.79 -22.86 -8.30
C GLY A 276 11.54 -21.78 -9.37
N PHE A 277 12.42 -21.67 -10.36
CA PHE A 277 12.27 -20.72 -11.47
C PHE A 277 11.14 -21.10 -12.45
N LEU A 278 11.02 -22.39 -12.79
CA LEU A 278 10.08 -22.88 -13.79
C LEU A 278 8.64 -22.99 -13.25
N LEU A 279 8.42 -22.78 -11.95
CA LEU A 279 7.08 -22.65 -11.39
C LEU A 279 6.28 -21.61 -12.18
N ASN A 280 5.04 -21.95 -12.52
CA ASN A 280 4.17 -21.11 -13.36
C ASN A 280 4.78 -20.74 -14.73
N SER A 281 5.66 -21.60 -15.27
CA SER A 281 6.37 -21.41 -16.53
C SER A 281 7.22 -20.14 -16.58
N GLY A 282 7.83 -19.78 -15.44
CA GLY A 282 8.67 -18.58 -15.30
C GLY A 282 7.89 -17.25 -15.29
N GLN A 283 6.56 -17.30 -15.22
CA GLN A 283 5.69 -16.11 -15.20
C GLN A 283 5.49 -15.60 -13.76
N ALA A 284 6.59 -15.17 -13.14
CA ALA A 284 6.60 -14.57 -11.81
C ALA A 284 7.46 -13.29 -11.82
N CYS A 285 6.97 -12.21 -11.19
CA CYS A 285 7.66 -10.92 -11.16
C CYS A 285 9.03 -11.01 -10.47
N VAL A 286 9.16 -11.89 -9.48
CA VAL A 286 10.40 -12.17 -8.74
C VAL A 286 11.27 -13.23 -9.39
N ALA A 287 10.91 -13.77 -10.56
CA ALA A 287 11.64 -14.89 -11.15
C ALA A 287 13.13 -14.55 -11.34
N GLY A 288 14.00 -15.41 -10.80
CA GLY A 288 15.46 -15.33 -10.88
C GLY A 288 15.98 -15.55 -12.31
N SER A 289 15.62 -14.66 -13.23
CA SER A 289 15.85 -14.82 -14.67
C SER A 289 17.27 -14.46 -15.11
N ARG A 290 18.09 -13.91 -14.22
CA ARG A 290 19.49 -13.53 -14.49
C ARG A 290 20.42 -14.23 -13.51
N ILE A 291 20.97 -15.35 -13.94
CA ILE A 291 21.89 -16.16 -13.14
C ILE A 291 23.32 -15.65 -13.32
N LEU A 292 23.95 -15.34 -12.21
CA LEU A 292 25.34 -14.95 -12.06
C LEU A 292 26.01 -16.06 -11.24
N VAL A 293 26.92 -16.82 -11.85
CA VAL A 293 27.54 -17.99 -11.22
C VAL A 293 29.06 -17.85 -11.17
N GLN A 294 29.66 -18.12 -10.01
CA GLN A 294 31.10 -17.98 -9.83
C GLN A 294 31.85 -19.02 -10.67
N ARG A 295 33.00 -18.63 -11.24
CA ARG A 295 33.73 -19.43 -12.24
C ARG A 295 34.11 -20.84 -11.78
N GLY A 296 34.39 -21.06 -10.49
CA GLY A 296 34.81 -22.36 -9.97
C GLY A 296 33.71 -23.42 -10.03
N ILE A 297 32.48 -23.05 -9.64
CA ILE A 297 31.31 -23.94 -9.64
C ILE A 297 30.55 -23.96 -10.99
N ALA A 298 30.74 -22.94 -11.83
CA ALA A 298 29.97 -22.72 -13.05
C ALA A 298 29.82 -23.96 -13.95
N PRO A 299 30.88 -24.73 -14.31
CA PRO A 299 30.72 -25.88 -15.21
C PRO A 299 29.73 -26.93 -14.66
N LYS A 300 29.87 -27.30 -13.39
CA LYS A 300 29.00 -28.29 -12.74
C LYS A 300 27.57 -27.81 -12.60
N PHE A 301 27.40 -26.54 -12.23
CA PHE A 301 26.08 -25.93 -12.08
C PHE A 301 25.34 -25.83 -13.42
N ILE A 302 26.02 -25.35 -14.46
CA ILE A 302 25.42 -25.18 -15.80
C ILE A 302 25.00 -26.53 -16.39
N ASP A 303 25.84 -27.56 -16.28
CA ASP A 303 25.52 -28.90 -16.78
C ASP A 303 24.32 -29.52 -16.06
N ALA A 304 24.28 -29.40 -14.73
CA ALA A 304 23.16 -29.91 -13.93
C ALA A 304 21.85 -29.14 -14.21
N LEU A 305 21.93 -27.82 -14.34
CA LEU A 305 20.78 -26.98 -14.67
C LEU A 305 20.25 -27.30 -16.08
N ARG A 306 21.14 -27.50 -17.05
CA ARG A 306 20.79 -27.93 -18.41
C ARG A 306 20.03 -29.25 -18.40
N ALA A 307 20.52 -30.25 -17.66
CA ALA A 307 19.86 -31.55 -17.53
C ALA A 307 18.44 -31.40 -16.97
N ALA A 308 18.27 -30.61 -15.90
CA ALA A 308 16.96 -30.33 -15.31
C ALA A 308 16.00 -29.66 -16.32
N TYR A 309 16.49 -28.70 -17.12
CA TYR A 309 15.65 -28.01 -18.11
C TYR A 309 15.17 -28.96 -19.24
N ILE A 310 16.01 -29.92 -19.64
CA ILE A 310 15.62 -30.97 -20.60
C ILE A 310 14.52 -31.84 -20.01
N GLU A 311 14.67 -32.27 -18.75
CA GLU A 311 13.69 -33.09 -18.04
C GLU A 311 12.35 -32.36 -17.88
N PHE A 312 12.35 -31.11 -17.38
CA PHE A 312 11.13 -30.33 -17.22
C PHE A 312 10.42 -30.06 -18.55
N SER A 313 11.16 -29.85 -19.64
CA SER A 313 10.59 -29.72 -20.99
C SER A 313 9.80 -30.96 -21.42
N GLN A 314 10.19 -32.15 -20.96
CA GLN A 314 9.47 -33.40 -21.25
C GLN A 314 8.22 -33.57 -20.36
N SER A 315 8.20 -32.96 -19.17
CA SER A 315 7.09 -33.02 -18.23
C SER A 315 5.92 -32.07 -18.55
N MET A 316 6.06 -31.18 -19.55
CA MET A 316 5.01 -30.24 -19.94
C MET A 316 3.75 -30.98 -20.41
N ALA A 317 2.61 -30.66 -19.82
CA ALA A 317 1.36 -31.36 -20.06
C ALA A 317 0.13 -30.45 -19.85
N ASP A 318 -1.06 -31.06 -19.85
CA ASP A 318 -2.32 -30.36 -19.58
C ASP A 318 -2.33 -29.78 -18.17
N PRO A 319 -2.45 -28.45 -18.00
CA PRO A 319 -2.43 -27.81 -16.68
C PRO A 319 -3.59 -28.21 -15.76
N ALA A 320 -4.66 -28.80 -16.28
CA ALA A 320 -5.79 -29.28 -15.47
C ALA A 320 -5.50 -30.59 -14.73
N LEU A 321 -4.41 -31.30 -15.08
CA LEU A 321 -4.01 -32.55 -14.41
C LEU A 321 -3.18 -32.23 -13.17
N GLU A 322 -3.51 -32.89 -12.05
CA GLU A 322 -2.80 -32.71 -10.76
C GLU A 322 -1.30 -33.08 -10.84
N SER A 323 -0.93 -33.97 -11.77
CA SER A 323 0.46 -34.39 -11.99
C SER A 323 1.29 -33.40 -12.81
N THR A 324 0.66 -32.38 -13.42
CA THR A 324 1.37 -31.43 -14.28
C THR A 324 2.12 -30.42 -13.45
N PHE A 325 3.43 -30.33 -13.67
CA PHE A 325 4.28 -29.31 -13.05
C PHE A 325 4.41 -28.06 -13.92
N LEU A 326 4.56 -28.23 -15.24
CA LEU A 326 4.86 -27.14 -16.17
C LEU A 326 3.76 -27.01 -17.23
N GLY A 327 3.16 -25.82 -17.31
CA GLY A 327 2.04 -25.51 -18.22
C GLY A 327 2.44 -24.59 -19.38
N PRO A 328 1.47 -24.15 -20.21
CA PRO A 328 1.71 -23.14 -21.24
C PRO A 328 1.94 -21.74 -20.64
N LEU A 329 2.34 -20.79 -21.47
CA LEU A 329 2.27 -19.36 -21.16
C LEU A 329 0.82 -18.88 -21.18
N ALA A 330 0.53 -17.75 -20.53
CA ALA A 330 -0.84 -17.35 -20.20
C ALA A 330 -1.77 -17.11 -21.39
N ASP A 331 -1.26 -16.62 -22.51
CA ASP A 331 -2.02 -16.41 -23.75
C ASP A 331 -1.09 -16.27 -24.96
N LYS A 332 -1.69 -16.14 -26.15
CA LYS A 332 -0.98 -15.92 -27.41
C LYS A 332 -0.13 -14.65 -27.41
N SER A 333 -0.57 -13.60 -26.72
CA SER A 333 0.20 -12.35 -26.63
C SER A 333 1.50 -12.54 -25.85
N GLN A 334 1.42 -13.23 -24.71
CA GLN A 334 2.59 -13.57 -23.90
C GLN A 334 3.49 -14.57 -24.62
N PHE A 335 2.90 -15.56 -25.29
CA PHE A 335 3.65 -16.48 -26.16
C PHE A 335 4.44 -15.73 -27.24
N GLY A 336 3.77 -14.85 -28.00
CA GLY A 336 4.42 -14.04 -29.03
C GLY A 336 5.57 -13.20 -28.46
N ARG A 337 5.34 -12.51 -27.34
CA ARG A 337 6.37 -11.73 -26.64
C ARG A 337 7.61 -12.57 -26.31
N VAL A 338 7.44 -13.76 -25.73
CA VAL A 338 8.57 -14.62 -25.36
C VAL A 338 9.28 -15.13 -26.60
N MET A 339 8.55 -15.54 -27.64
CA MET A 339 9.14 -15.96 -28.91
C MET A 339 9.95 -14.84 -29.58
N ASP A 340 9.45 -13.59 -29.55
CA ASP A 340 10.16 -12.42 -30.08
C ASP A 340 11.51 -12.19 -29.37
N PHE A 341 11.57 -12.38 -28.04
CA PHE A 341 12.84 -12.32 -27.29
C PHE A 341 13.81 -13.43 -27.72
N LEU A 342 13.33 -14.65 -27.90
CA LEU A 342 14.15 -15.79 -28.32
C LEU A 342 14.67 -15.62 -29.75
N GLU A 343 13.84 -15.12 -30.66
CA GLU A 343 14.26 -14.79 -32.02
C GLU A 343 15.26 -13.63 -32.06
N GLY A 344 15.04 -12.60 -31.24
CA GLY A 344 15.99 -11.50 -31.05
C GLY A 344 17.35 -11.99 -30.56
N ALA A 345 17.37 -12.84 -29.52
CA ALA A 345 18.60 -13.42 -28.99
C ALA A 345 19.40 -14.18 -30.05
N LYS A 346 18.73 -14.98 -30.90
CA LYS A 346 19.37 -15.71 -32.01
C LYS A 346 19.95 -14.75 -33.05
N LYS A 347 19.23 -13.68 -33.39
CA LYS A 347 19.72 -12.64 -34.33
C LYS A 347 20.93 -11.89 -33.78
N ASP A 348 20.95 -11.65 -32.47
CA ASP A 348 22.05 -11.00 -31.76
C ASP A 348 23.25 -11.94 -31.51
N GLY A 349 23.18 -13.21 -31.95
CA GLY A 349 24.25 -14.19 -31.80
C GLY A 349 24.42 -14.72 -30.38
N VAL A 350 23.42 -14.58 -29.52
CA VAL A 350 23.44 -15.14 -28.16
C VAL A 350 23.34 -16.66 -28.24
N GLU A 351 24.26 -17.35 -27.56
CA GLU A 351 24.28 -18.81 -27.51
C GLU A 351 23.06 -19.35 -26.76
N VAL A 352 22.37 -20.32 -27.37
CA VAL A 352 21.27 -21.07 -26.76
C VAL A 352 21.78 -22.44 -26.33
N LEU A 353 21.92 -22.66 -25.02
CA LEU A 353 22.45 -23.92 -24.48
C LEU A 353 21.41 -25.06 -24.54
N VAL A 354 20.14 -24.73 -24.31
CA VAL A 354 18.99 -25.66 -24.38
C VAL A 354 17.71 -24.87 -24.67
N GLY A 355 16.74 -25.51 -25.31
CA GLY A 355 15.42 -24.94 -25.63
C GLY A 355 15.49 -23.91 -26.75
N GLY A 356 14.89 -22.74 -26.52
CA GLY A 356 14.88 -21.63 -27.47
C GLY A 356 13.79 -21.73 -28.53
N GLY A 357 12.74 -22.51 -28.27
CA GLY A 357 11.67 -22.74 -29.23
C GLY A 357 10.33 -23.07 -28.59
N ARG A 358 9.35 -23.29 -29.47
CA ARG A 358 8.02 -23.76 -29.12
C ARG A 358 8.06 -25.26 -28.82
N LYS A 359 7.31 -25.69 -27.81
CA LYS A 359 7.02 -27.11 -27.58
C LYS A 359 5.73 -27.51 -28.30
N GLY A 360 5.79 -28.52 -29.17
CA GLY A 360 4.60 -29.03 -29.87
C GLY A 360 4.06 -28.10 -30.96
N LYS A 361 2.84 -28.40 -31.44
CA LYS A 361 2.17 -27.68 -32.56
C LYS A 361 0.98 -26.83 -32.16
N GLU A 362 0.46 -27.02 -30.95
CA GLU A 362 -0.72 -26.34 -30.42
C GLU A 362 -0.42 -25.74 -29.06
N GLY A 363 -1.25 -24.78 -28.63
CA GLY A 363 -1.06 -24.07 -27.36
C GLY A 363 0.13 -23.13 -27.31
N CYS A 364 0.24 -22.48 -26.16
CA CYS A 364 1.24 -21.46 -25.82
C CYS A 364 2.44 -22.05 -25.08
N PHE A 365 2.89 -23.25 -25.44
CA PHE A 365 4.01 -23.91 -24.77
C PHE A 365 5.37 -23.48 -25.32
N VAL A 366 6.25 -23.01 -24.44
CA VAL A 366 7.63 -22.62 -24.74
C VAL A 366 8.58 -23.54 -23.97
N GLU A 367 9.62 -24.01 -24.64
CA GLU A 367 10.64 -24.85 -24.01
C GLU A 367 11.43 -24.08 -22.95
N PRO A 368 11.66 -24.65 -21.75
CA PRO A 368 12.65 -24.14 -20.81
C PRO A 368 13.98 -23.84 -21.53
N THR A 369 14.44 -22.59 -21.42
CA THR A 369 15.56 -22.07 -22.22
C THR A 369 16.65 -21.48 -21.35
N ILE A 370 17.90 -21.80 -21.68
CA ILE A 370 19.10 -21.20 -21.08
C ILE A 370 19.88 -20.47 -22.18
N LEU A 371 20.06 -19.17 -22.00
CA LEU A 371 20.88 -18.32 -22.87
C LEU A 371 22.21 -18.02 -22.20
N MET A 372 23.31 -18.25 -22.91
CA MET A 372 24.66 -18.11 -22.38
C MET A 372 25.28 -16.76 -22.76
N ASN A 373 25.85 -16.10 -21.76
CA ASN A 373 26.73 -14.95 -21.91
C ASN A 373 26.22 -13.81 -22.81
N PRO A 374 24.93 -13.40 -22.76
CA PRO A 374 24.46 -12.26 -23.55
C PRO A 374 25.24 -10.98 -23.18
N ASP A 375 25.38 -10.06 -24.13
CA ASP A 375 25.94 -8.73 -23.87
C ASP A 375 25.13 -8.00 -22.77
N LEU A 376 25.79 -7.14 -21.99
CA LEU A 376 25.14 -6.42 -20.88
C LEU A 376 24.06 -5.44 -21.35
N THR A 377 24.09 -5.06 -22.63
CA THR A 377 23.09 -4.20 -23.28
C THR A 377 22.04 -4.99 -24.08
N ALA A 378 22.18 -6.32 -24.19
CA ALA A 378 21.22 -7.15 -24.91
C ALA A 378 19.86 -7.15 -24.22
N LYS A 379 18.78 -7.08 -24.99
CA LYS A 379 17.41 -7.01 -24.44
C LYS A 379 17.05 -8.20 -23.56
N VAL A 380 17.51 -9.40 -23.89
CA VAL A 380 17.31 -10.60 -23.04
C VAL A 380 18.00 -10.49 -21.68
N TYR A 381 19.02 -9.64 -21.55
CA TYR A 381 19.71 -9.36 -20.29
C TYR A 381 19.10 -8.17 -19.53
N THR A 382 18.65 -7.12 -20.23
CA THR A 382 18.12 -5.89 -19.60
C THR A 382 16.63 -5.97 -19.27
N ASP A 383 15.84 -6.65 -20.11
CA ASP A 383 14.39 -6.61 -20.06
C ASP A 383 13.80 -7.89 -19.45
N GLU A 384 12.63 -7.75 -18.84
CA GLU A 384 11.85 -8.86 -18.31
C GLU A 384 11.18 -9.63 -19.46
N ILE A 385 11.59 -10.88 -19.64
CA ILE A 385 11.04 -11.80 -20.65
C ILE A 385 9.67 -12.35 -20.19
N PHE A 386 9.57 -12.70 -18.90
CA PHE A 386 8.37 -13.23 -18.25
C PHE A 386 7.88 -14.57 -18.86
N GLY A 387 8.81 -15.52 -18.96
CA GLY A 387 8.59 -16.86 -19.47
C GLY A 387 9.73 -17.78 -19.01
N PRO A 388 9.79 -19.04 -19.46
CA PRO A 388 10.71 -20.04 -18.94
C PRO A 388 12.12 -19.88 -19.56
N VAL A 389 12.70 -18.68 -19.45
CA VAL A 389 13.97 -18.28 -20.06
C VAL A 389 14.87 -17.64 -19.01
N VAL A 390 16.03 -18.24 -18.77
CA VAL A 390 17.11 -17.65 -17.97
C VAL A 390 18.28 -17.24 -18.84
N VAL A 391 19.02 -16.24 -18.36
CA VAL A 391 20.34 -15.89 -18.88
C VAL A 391 21.40 -16.24 -17.84
N ILE A 392 22.55 -16.75 -18.29
CA ILE A 392 23.70 -17.05 -17.41
C ILE A 392 24.90 -16.19 -17.79
N LYS A 393 25.54 -15.58 -16.79
CA LYS A 393 26.90 -15.02 -16.89
C LYS A 393 27.74 -15.51 -15.72
N THR A 394 29.05 -15.55 -15.90
CA THR A 394 29.99 -15.89 -14.83
C THR A 394 30.59 -14.64 -14.18
N PHE A 395 30.99 -14.74 -12.92
CA PHE A 395 31.79 -13.71 -12.22
C PHE A 395 33.00 -14.33 -11.50
N GLU A 396 33.99 -13.51 -11.17
CA GLU A 396 35.22 -13.91 -10.47
C GLU A 396 35.13 -13.72 -8.95
N ASN A 397 34.69 -12.54 -8.50
CA ASN A 397 34.70 -12.13 -7.09
C ASN A 397 33.37 -11.51 -6.63
N GLU A 398 33.26 -11.28 -5.32
CA GLU A 398 32.05 -10.77 -4.65
C GLU A 398 31.68 -9.37 -5.17
N GLU A 399 32.66 -8.51 -5.38
CA GLU A 399 32.48 -7.15 -5.87
C GLU A 399 31.91 -7.11 -7.30
N GLU A 400 32.46 -7.94 -8.20
CA GLU A 400 31.95 -8.09 -9.56
C GLU A 400 30.51 -8.64 -9.57
N ALA A 401 30.22 -9.63 -8.73
CA ALA A 401 28.87 -10.20 -8.61
C ALA A 401 27.85 -9.13 -8.22
N ILE A 402 28.18 -8.30 -7.24
CA ILE A 402 27.33 -7.19 -6.78
C ILE A 402 27.14 -6.15 -7.88
N ALA A 403 28.21 -5.75 -8.57
CA ALA A 403 28.14 -4.78 -9.66
C ALA A 403 27.24 -5.28 -10.80
N LEU A 404 27.38 -6.55 -11.21
CA LEU A 404 26.53 -7.15 -12.23
C LEU A 404 25.07 -7.29 -11.77
N ALA A 405 24.85 -7.66 -10.50
CA ALA A 405 23.52 -7.81 -9.92
C ALA A 405 22.77 -6.48 -9.82
N ASN A 406 23.44 -5.38 -9.50
CA ASN A 406 22.81 -4.06 -9.40
C ASN A 406 22.72 -3.33 -10.76
N ASN A 407 23.44 -3.79 -11.79
CA ASN A 407 23.36 -3.25 -13.16
C ASN A 407 22.04 -3.63 -13.86
N THR A 408 20.96 -3.00 -13.41
CA THR A 408 19.61 -3.09 -13.96
C THR A 408 18.79 -1.92 -13.46
N SER A 409 17.77 -1.52 -14.23
CA SER A 409 16.78 -0.52 -13.82
C SER A 409 15.75 -1.07 -12.81
N TYR A 410 15.67 -2.38 -12.66
CA TYR A 410 14.76 -3.08 -11.76
C TYR A 410 15.36 -3.27 -10.35
N GLY A 411 14.52 -3.58 -9.38
CA GLY A 411 14.91 -3.79 -7.99
C GLY A 411 13.86 -4.53 -7.16
N LEU A 412 13.22 -5.56 -7.72
CA LEU A 412 12.16 -6.30 -7.02
C LEU A 412 12.74 -7.33 -6.04
N GLY A 413 13.33 -8.40 -6.58
CA GLY A 413 13.93 -9.49 -5.82
C GLY A 413 15.37 -9.78 -6.22
N ALA A 414 16.18 -10.32 -5.30
CA ALA A 414 17.45 -10.99 -5.57
C ALA A 414 17.57 -12.31 -4.78
N THR A 415 18.36 -13.27 -5.27
CA THR A 415 18.67 -14.51 -4.54
C THR A 415 20.18 -14.75 -4.45
N ILE A 416 20.64 -15.30 -3.34
CA ILE A 416 22.06 -15.52 -3.03
C ILE A 416 22.25 -16.96 -2.56
N TYR A 417 23.17 -17.70 -3.15
CA TYR A 417 23.52 -19.07 -2.78
C TYR A 417 24.99 -19.13 -2.34
N THR A 418 25.20 -19.45 -1.07
CA THR A 418 26.53 -19.54 -0.42
C THR A 418 26.39 -20.26 0.93
N ASN A 419 27.43 -20.96 1.37
CA ASN A 419 27.48 -21.54 2.72
C ASN A 419 28.12 -20.58 3.73
N ASP A 420 28.78 -19.52 3.28
CA ASP A 420 29.26 -18.42 4.12
C ASP A 420 28.12 -17.42 4.42
N ILE A 421 27.53 -17.54 5.60
CA ILE A 421 26.49 -16.60 6.06
C ILE A 421 27.00 -15.16 6.20
N THR A 422 28.29 -14.96 6.46
CA THR A 422 28.89 -13.63 6.57
C THR A 422 28.91 -12.96 5.20
N ARG A 423 29.29 -13.71 4.16
CA ARG A 423 29.14 -13.26 2.76
C ARG A 423 27.69 -12.96 2.44
N ALA A 424 26.78 -13.86 2.77
CA ALA A 424 25.36 -13.66 2.46
C ALA A 424 24.84 -12.33 3.05
N LEU A 425 25.22 -11.99 4.28
CA LEU A 425 24.85 -10.73 4.92
C LEU A 425 25.51 -9.50 4.27
N ARG A 426 26.81 -9.57 3.93
CA ARG A 426 27.50 -8.48 3.20
C ARG A 426 26.85 -8.22 1.84
N VAL A 427 26.66 -9.26 1.05
CA VAL A 427 26.05 -9.16 -0.29
C VAL A 427 24.62 -8.65 -0.17
N THR A 428 23.83 -9.13 0.80
CA THR A 428 22.46 -8.65 1.04
C THR A 428 22.40 -7.15 1.32
N ALA A 429 23.35 -6.62 2.11
CA ALA A 429 23.40 -5.19 2.43
C ALA A 429 23.61 -4.31 1.17
N GLU A 430 24.32 -4.84 0.18
CA GLU A 430 24.62 -4.14 -1.08
C GLU A 430 23.56 -4.35 -2.16
N MET A 431 22.59 -5.25 -1.98
CA MET A 431 21.56 -5.52 -2.99
C MET A 431 20.54 -4.38 -3.08
N GLU A 432 20.42 -3.81 -4.28
CA GLU A 432 19.43 -2.77 -4.59
C GLU A 432 18.06 -3.37 -4.97
N SER A 433 17.59 -4.33 -4.16
CA SER A 433 16.27 -4.95 -4.30
C SER A 433 15.42 -4.75 -3.04
N GLY A 434 14.11 -4.94 -3.15
CA GLY A 434 13.20 -4.85 -2.00
C GLY A 434 13.06 -6.16 -1.23
N THR A 435 13.39 -7.29 -1.85
CA THR A 435 13.44 -8.61 -1.19
C THR A 435 14.70 -9.37 -1.58
N VAL A 436 15.36 -10.01 -0.61
CA VAL A 436 16.53 -10.86 -0.83
C VAL A 436 16.31 -12.21 -0.17
N SER A 437 16.49 -13.29 -0.92
CA SER A 437 16.40 -14.67 -0.40
C SER A 437 17.78 -15.32 -0.39
N ILE A 438 18.14 -15.95 0.72
CA ILE A 438 19.42 -16.66 0.87
C ILE A 438 19.13 -18.17 0.80
N ASN A 439 19.91 -18.88 -0.02
CA ASN A 439 19.85 -20.33 -0.23
C ASN A 439 18.46 -20.86 -0.62
N SER A 440 17.65 -20.03 -1.29
CA SER A 440 16.33 -20.39 -1.79
C SER A 440 15.92 -19.48 -2.96
N SER A 441 15.04 -20.00 -3.80
CA SER A 441 14.24 -19.18 -4.70
C SER A 441 13.34 -18.23 -3.88
N HIS A 442 12.86 -17.15 -4.49
CA HIS A 442 12.00 -16.21 -3.80
C HIS A 442 10.81 -16.86 -3.11
N VAL A 443 10.59 -16.46 -1.87
CA VAL A 443 9.45 -16.89 -1.04
C VAL A 443 8.55 -15.69 -0.81
N LEU A 444 7.25 -15.87 -1.07
CA LEU A 444 6.24 -14.87 -0.78
C LEU A 444 5.53 -15.26 0.51
N LEU A 445 5.78 -14.49 1.57
CA LEU A 445 5.17 -14.68 2.88
C LEU A 445 4.21 -13.54 3.19
N THR A 446 3.21 -13.83 4.01
CA THR A 446 2.09 -12.92 4.26
C THR A 446 2.48 -11.81 5.24
N GLU A 447 3.34 -12.13 6.20
CA GLU A 447 3.73 -11.31 7.32
C GLU A 447 4.85 -10.33 7.02
N THR A 448 5.59 -10.55 5.93
CA THR A 448 6.70 -9.69 5.50
C THR A 448 6.27 -8.74 4.40
N PRO A 449 6.79 -7.50 4.38
CA PRO A 449 6.52 -6.58 3.29
C PRO A 449 7.16 -7.09 1.99
N PHE A 450 6.39 -7.00 0.92
CA PHE A 450 6.80 -7.28 -0.43
C PHE A 450 6.76 -5.99 -1.25
N GLY A 451 7.82 -5.75 -2.02
CA GLY A 451 7.78 -4.69 -3.02
C GLY A 451 9.12 -4.29 -3.60
N GLY A 452 9.09 -3.39 -4.58
CA GLY A 452 10.27 -3.00 -5.35
C GLY A 452 11.09 -1.84 -4.79
N LYS A 453 12.32 -1.74 -5.29
CA LYS A 453 13.13 -0.52 -5.40
C LYS A 453 13.23 -0.12 -6.88
N LYS A 454 13.80 1.06 -7.17
CA LYS A 454 14.04 1.58 -8.52
C LYS A 454 12.76 1.54 -9.39
N GLN A 455 12.82 1.02 -10.61
CA GLN A 455 11.66 0.95 -11.51
C GLN A 455 10.75 -0.26 -11.26
N SER A 456 11.08 -1.14 -10.29
CA SER A 456 10.19 -2.22 -9.88
C SER A 456 9.03 -1.74 -9.01
N GLY A 457 9.00 -0.46 -8.66
CA GLY A 457 7.86 0.18 -8.02
C GLY A 457 8.16 0.80 -6.67
N TYR A 458 7.11 1.23 -5.97
CA TYR A 458 7.17 1.93 -4.69
C TYR A 458 5.88 1.71 -3.90
N GLY A 459 5.99 1.85 -2.57
CA GLY A 459 5.02 1.29 -1.63
C GLY A 459 5.31 -0.18 -1.33
N ARG A 460 4.52 -0.81 -0.46
CA ARG A 460 4.65 -2.23 -0.12
C ARG A 460 3.29 -2.92 -0.10
N GLU A 461 3.29 -4.22 -0.36
CA GLU A 461 2.16 -5.12 -0.14
C GLU A 461 2.56 -6.18 0.90
N GLY A 462 1.59 -6.84 1.53
CA GLY A 462 1.89 -7.79 2.61
C GLY A 462 2.44 -7.13 3.89
N GLY A 463 2.42 -7.88 4.98
CA GLY A 463 2.90 -7.44 6.29
C GLY A 463 2.23 -6.17 6.82
N LEU A 464 2.82 -5.60 7.88
CA LEU A 464 2.33 -4.36 8.48
C LEU A 464 2.54 -3.13 7.57
N GLU A 465 3.64 -3.09 6.81
CA GLU A 465 3.91 -1.97 5.89
C GLU A 465 2.86 -1.89 4.77
N GLY A 466 2.44 -3.03 4.21
CA GLY A 466 1.36 -3.06 3.23
C GLY A 466 -0.01 -2.65 3.80
N LEU A 467 -0.23 -2.83 5.11
CA LEU A 467 -1.42 -2.30 5.79
C LEU A 467 -1.35 -0.77 5.94
N LYS A 468 -0.18 -0.23 6.32
CA LYS A 468 0.04 1.22 6.50
C LYS A 468 -0.17 2.03 5.23
N GLU A 469 0.03 1.43 4.07
CA GLU A 469 -0.28 2.02 2.77
C GLU A 469 -1.74 2.49 2.63
N TYR A 470 -2.65 1.95 3.45
CA TYR A 470 -4.08 2.26 3.46
C TYR A 470 -4.52 3.15 4.64
N LEU A 471 -3.57 3.78 5.32
CA LEU A 471 -3.79 4.67 6.47
C LEU A 471 -3.21 6.07 6.23
N GLU A 472 -3.87 7.09 6.78
CA GLU A 472 -3.42 8.48 6.86
C GLU A 472 -3.08 8.80 8.32
N ALA A 473 -1.92 9.41 8.56
CA ALA A 473 -1.54 9.88 9.88
C ALA A 473 -2.25 11.23 10.15
N LYS A 474 -2.90 11.35 11.31
CA LYS A 474 -3.51 12.58 11.80
C LYS A 474 -2.89 12.94 13.14
N THR A 475 -2.09 14.00 13.13
CA THR A 475 -1.52 14.58 14.34
C THR A 475 -2.54 15.48 15.03
N VAL A 476 -2.69 15.31 16.34
CA VAL A 476 -3.55 16.12 17.21
C VAL A 476 -2.72 16.72 18.32
N HIS A 477 -2.83 18.03 18.49
CA HIS A 477 -2.24 18.77 19.60
C HIS A 477 -3.36 19.31 20.48
N VAL A 478 -3.33 18.98 21.77
CA VAL A 478 -4.26 19.51 22.76
C VAL A 478 -3.49 20.51 23.61
N ASN A 479 -3.83 21.80 23.50
CA ASN A 479 -3.28 22.82 24.38
C ASN A 479 -3.76 22.56 25.81
N MET A 480 -2.83 22.28 26.72
CA MET A 480 -3.14 22.04 28.13
C MET A 480 -3.05 23.32 28.98
N ARG A 481 -2.52 24.41 28.43
CA ARG A 481 -2.49 25.74 29.06
C ARG A 481 -3.74 26.52 28.65
N MET A 482 -4.83 26.27 29.35
CA MET A 482 -6.07 27.04 29.20
C MET A 482 -5.83 28.48 29.70
N PHE A 483 -6.46 29.47 29.06
CA PHE A 483 -6.14 30.91 29.10
C PHE A 483 -5.82 31.48 30.49
N GLN A 484 -6.50 31.02 31.55
CA GLN A 484 -6.26 31.43 32.95
C GLN A 484 -4.79 31.22 33.38
N GLN A 485 -4.23 30.04 33.09
CA GLN A 485 -2.90 29.64 33.53
C GLN A 485 -1.80 30.35 32.72
N TYR A 486 -2.06 30.61 31.44
CA TYR A 486 -1.16 31.38 30.58
C TYR A 486 -1.10 32.86 30.98
N TYR A 487 -2.23 33.42 31.41
CA TYR A 487 -2.31 34.78 31.93
C TYR A 487 -1.58 34.87 33.28
N GLU A 488 -1.82 33.93 34.19
CA GLU A 488 -1.16 33.85 35.49
C GLU A 488 0.36 33.67 35.33
N ASP A 489 0.85 32.76 34.48
CA ASP A 489 2.30 32.52 34.32
C ASP A 489 3.04 33.74 33.71
N ARG A 490 2.41 34.48 32.78
CA ARG A 490 3.03 35.68 32.17
C ARG A 490 2.85 36.95 32.98
N HIS A 491 1.72 37.10 33.69
CA HIS A 491 1.39 38.32 34.41
C HIS A 491 1.62 38.23 35.92
N ALA A 492 1.82 37.05 36.52
CA ALA A 492 2.23 36.94 37.91
C ALA A 492 3.51 37.73 38.23
N PRO A 493 4.56 37.77 37.38
CA PRO A 493 5.74 38.60 37.64
C PRO A 493 5.45 40.11 37.60
N LEU A 494 4.45 40.53 36.81
CA LEU A 494 4.01 41.94 36.70
C LEU A 494 3.09 42.32 37.88
N ALA A 495 2.16 41.44 38.25
CA ALA A 495 1.27 41.62 39.38
C ALA A 495 2.04 41.64 40.72
N LEU A 496 3.03 40.74 40.91
CA LEU A 496 3.91 40.74 42.09
C LEU A 496 4.85 41.95 42.16
N LYS A 497 5.23 42.54 41.03
CA LYS A 497 5.99 43.81 41.01
C LYS A 497 5.11 45.05 41.24
N ALA A 498 3.81 44.98 40.94
CA ALA A 498 2.84 46.05 41.19
C ALA A 498 2.26 46.02 42.61
N LEU A 499 2.16 44.83 43.23
CA LEU A 499 1.59 44.62 44.56
C LEU A 499 2.20 45.50 45.69
N PRO A 500 3.52 45.74 45.76
CA PRO A 500 4.08 46.66 46.77
C PRO A 500 3.62 48.11 46.60
N LYS A 501 3.30 48.53 45.36
CA LYS A 501 2.84 49.91 45.06
C LYS A 501 1.33 50.09 45.27
N ILE A 502 0.54 49.02 45.10
CA ILE A 502 -0.91 49.05 45.26
C ILE A 502 -1.34 48.77 46.72
N SER A 503 -0.52 48.07 47.52
CA SER A 503 -0.86 47.72 48.91
C SER A 503 -1.05 48.92 49.87
N LYS A 504 -0.66 50.14 49.48
CA LYS A 504 -0.95 51.33 50.27
C LYS A 504 -2.41 51.82 50.10
N TYR A 505 -3.08 51.45 49.02
CA TYR A 505 -4.40 52.01 48.65
C TYR A 505 -5.53 50.98 48.56
N VAL A 506 -5.26 49.68 48.69
CA VAL A 506 -6.30 48.64 48.75
C VAL A 506 -6.19 47.92 50.09
N ARG A 507 -6.91 48.43 51.09
CA ARG A 507 -7.27 47.65 52.28
C ARG A 507 -8.75 47.33 52.24
N ASN A 508 -9.04 46.04 52.44
CA ASN A 508 -10.34 45.42 52.71
C ASN A 508 -11.23 45.18 51.49
N TYR A 509 -11.16 43.97 50.93
CA TYR A 509 -12.27 42.98 50.93
C TYR A 509 -11.78 41.73 50.18
N VAL A 510 -11.13 40.81 50.91
CA VAL A 510 -10.93 39.43 50.45
C VAL A 510 -11.28 38.54 51.62
N ASP A 511 -12.57 38.46 51.92
CA ASP A 511 -13.12 37.28 52.58
C ASP A 511 -14.64 37.26 52.37
N GLN A 512 -15.09 36.56 51.33
CA GLN A 512 -16.38 35.84 51.25
C GLN A 512 -16.61 35.35 49.81
N ASP A 513 -15.85 34.34 49.38
CA ASP A 513 -16.21 33.56 48.19
C ASP A 513 -16.29 32.04 48.46
N ALA A 514 -16.40 31.68 49.74
CA ALA A 514 -16.56 30.29 50.16
C ALA A 514 -18.03 29.82 50.28
N MET A 515 -19.05 30.63 49.89
CA MET A 515 -20.46 30.27 50.14
C MET A 515 -21.46 30.38 48.98
N PHE A 516 -21.07 30.68 47.73
CA PHE A 516 -22.06 30.85 46.64
C PHE A 516 -21.96 29.92 45.41
N ASN A 517 -20.98 29.03 45.31
CA ASN A 517 -20.84 28.13 44.14
C ASN A 517 -21.65 26.82 44.24
N ASN A 518 -22.94 26.90 44.58
CA ASN A 518 -23.86 25.77 44.45
C ASN A 518 -25.25 26.22 43.94
N ARG A 519 -25.32 26.72 42.70
CA ARG A 519 -26.54 26.67 41.87
C ARG A 519 -26.19 26.45 40.38
N PRO A 520 -26.89 25.57 39.66
CA PRO A 520 -26.73 25.43 38.21
C PRO A 520 -27.54 26.51 37.48
N GLY A 521 -26.89 27.29 36.60
CA GLY A 521 -27.55 28.12 35.59
C GLY A 521 -27.30 29.64 35.59
N GLY A 522 -26.27 30.17 36.27
CA GLY A 522 -25.95 31.62 36.23
C GLY A 522 -24.86 31.96 35.20
N ALA A 523 -25.09 32.97 34.36
CA ALA A 523 -24.05 33.60 33.54
C ALA A 523 -22.95 34.22 34.43
N PRO A 524 -21.69 34.33 33.97
CA PRO A 524 -20.64 34.95 34.76
C PRO A 524 -20.98 36.44 34.94
N CYS A 525 -21.13 36.88 36.20
CA CYS A 525 -21.18 38.31 36.52
C CYS A 525 -19.77 38.89 36.37
N ASP A 526 -19.65 39.95 35.58
CA ASP A 526 -18.47 40.80 35.57
C ASP A 526 -18.26 41.37 36.98
N VAL A 527 -17.13 41.03 37.59
CA VAL A 527 -16.69 41.65 38.85
C VAL A 527 -16.23 43.06 38.52
N VAL A 528 -17.13 44.03 38.65
CA VAL A 528 -16.78 45.46 38.64
C VAL A 528 -16.33 45.84 40.05
N THR A 529 -15.03 46.01 40.24
CA THR A 529 -14.46 46.64 41.44
C THR A 529 -14.66 48.14 41.36
N GLU A 530 -15.67 48.67 42.06
CA GLU A 530 -15.77 50.11 42.30
C GLU A 530 -14.72 50.56 43.32
N VAL A 531 -13.89 51.53 42.94
CA VAL A 531 -12.89 52.16 43.82
C VAL A 531 -13.47 53.48 44.33
N TRP A 532 -13.60 53.60 45.65
CA TRP A 532 -14.03 54.81 46.32
C TRP A 532 -12.81 55.59 46.84
N TRP A 533 -12.83 56.92 46.72
CA TRP A 533 -11.79 57.81 47.23
C TRP A 533 -12.35 58.61 48.39
N ASP A 534 -11.69 58.56 49.55
CA ASP A 534 -12.18 59.22 50.76
C ASP A 534 -12.11 60.75 50.69
N THR A 535 -11.18 61.31 49.90
CA THR A 535 -11.06 62.77 49.69
C THR A 535 -10.68 63.14 48.25
N LYS A 536 -10.96 64.41 47.87
CA LYS A 536 -10.58 64.97 46.56
C LYS A 536 -9.06 65.08 46.39
N GLU A 537 -8.34 65.28 47.49
CA GLU A 537 -6.87 65.37 47.49
C GLU A 537 -6.22 63.99 47.24
N ASP A 538 -6.81 62.90 47.74
CA ASP A 538 -6.34 61.53 47.45
C ASP A 538 -6.50 61.15 45.97
N TYR A 539 -7.57 61.61 45.33
CA TYR A 539 -7.79 61.43 43.89
C TYR A 539 -6.77 62.23 43.05
N GLU A 540 -6.50 63.48 43.43
CA GLU A 540 -5.56 64.35 42.71
C GLU A 540 -4.10 63.90 42.89
N GLU A 541 -3.72 63.38 44.06
CA GLU A 541 -2.40 62.80 44.34
C GLU A 541 -2.18 61.49 43.55
N CYS A 542 -3.23 60.66 43.42
CA CYS A 542 -3.20 59.46 42.59
C CYS A 542 -3.02 59.80 41.10
N GLN A 543 -3.74 60.80 40.58
CA GLN A 543 -3.58 61.25 39.19
C GLN A 543 -2.17 61.80 38.89
N ALA A 544 -1.60 62.58 39.82
CA ALA A 544 -0.25 63.14 39.67
C ALA A 544 0.85 62.05 39.70
N SER A 545 0.67 61.02 40.54
CA SER A 545 1.55 59.84 40.63
C SER A 545 1.44 58.94 39.39
N CYS A 546 0.23 58.77 38.84
CA CYS A 546 -0.01 57.92 37.68
C CYS A 546 0.61 58.51 36.41
N ALA A 547 0.51 59.83 36.20
CA ALA A 547 1.05 60.53 35.03
C ALA A 547 2.59 60.57 34.97
N THR A 548 3.27 60.41 36.11
CA THR A 548 4.75 60.44 36.19
C THR A 548 5.38 59.06 36.35
N SER A 549 4.57 58.01 36.56
CA SER A 549 5.09 56.66 36.73
C SER A 549 5.71 56.11 35.44
N GLN A 550 6.86 55.46 35.57
CA GLN A 550 7.52 54.75 34.47
C GLN A 550 6.62 53.65 33.89
N LEU A 551 5.69 53.12 34.70
CA LEU A 551 4.66 52.15 34.33
C LEU A 551 3.66 52.73 33.31
N TYR A 552 3.22 53.98 33.46
CA TYR A 552 2.34 54.65 32.50
C TYR A 552 3.03 54.88 31.14
N LYS A 553 4.34 55.16 31.16
CA LYS A 553 5.15 55.31 29.94
C LYS A 553 5.41 53.97 29.23
N GLU A 554 5.58 52.88 30.00
CA GLU A 554 5.75 51.52 29.46
C GLU A 554 4.45 50.96 28.89
N VAL A 555 3.31 51.16 29.56
CA VAL A 555 1.98 50.76 29.05
C VAL A 555 1.61 51.56 27.80
N LYS A 556 1.88 52.87 27.74
CA LYS A 556 1.70 53.66 26.50
C LYS A 556 2.62 53.24 25.36
N ALA A 557 3.82 52.74 25.67
CA ALA A 557 4.74 52.24 24.65
C ALA A 557 4.28 50.90 24.05
N ASP A 558 3.56 50.08 24.83
CA ASP A 558 2.94 48.83 24.37
C ASP A 558 1.58 49.02 23.69
N GLU A 559 0.81 50.08 24.03
CA GLU A 559 -0.41 50.47 23.28
C GLU A 559 -0.14 50.72 21.80
N ALA A 560 1.08 51.17 21.44
CA ALA A 560 1.48 51.37 20.04
C ALA A 560 1.67 50.06 19.26
N ARG A 561 1.67 48.89 19.91
CA ARG A 561 1.91 47.57 19.29
C ARG A 561 0.67 46.70 19.11
N PHE A 562 -0.46 47.04 19.72
CA PHE A 562 -1.68 46.24 19.62
C PHE A 562 -2.87 47.14 19.26
N MET A 563 -3.20 47.18 17.98
CA MET A 563 -4.52 47.65 17.49
C MET A 563 -5.58 46.61 17.86
N ASP A 564 -6.07 46.66 19.09
CA ASP A 564 -7.47 46.40 19.45
C ASP A 564 -7.58 46.49 20.98
N VAL A 565 -7.92 47.69 21.45
CA VAL A 565 -8.08 47.98 22.87
C VAL A 565 -9.46 48.59 23.10
N GLU A 566 -10.50 47.77 22.98
CA GLU A 566 -11.78 48.04 23.64
C GLU A 566 -11.78 47.54 25.11
N ALA A 567 -10.79 46.74 25.51
CA ALA A 567 -10.70 46.14 26.84
C ALA A 567 -9.89 46.95 27.88
N ILE A 568 -9.19 48.02 27.49
CA ILE A 568 -8.55 48.96 28.45
C ILE A 568 -9.30 50.29 28.41
N LYS A 569 -10.61 50.20 28.72
CA LYS A 569 -11.46 51.36 29.02
C LYS A 569 -11.93 51.38 30.48
N ILE A 570 -11.26 50.63 31.36
CA ILE A 570 -11.47 50.74 32.81
C ILE A 570 -10.39 51.68 33.35
N CYS A 571 -10.61 52.99 33.20
CA CYS A 571 -10.14 54.05 34.12
C CYS A 571 -10.34 55.50 33.62
N LEU A 572 -11.01 55.77 32.51
CA LEU A 572 -11.15 57.15 32.03
C LEU A 572 -12.58 57.50 31.58
N VAL A 573 -13.16 58.50 32.30
CA VAL A 573 -14.22 59.46 31.92
C VAL A 573 -15.62 59.28 32.57
N LYS A 574 -15.80 60.09 33.63
CA LYS A 574 -16.91 60.99 34.02
C LYS A 574 -18.29 60.96 33.33
N GLU A 575 -19.28 61.14 34.23
CA GLU A 575 -20.52 61.98 34.17
C GLU A 575 -21.77 61.47 33.42
N LYS A 576 -22.76 60.96 34.17
CA LYS A 576 -24.00 61.69 34.56
C LYS A 576 -25.02 60.72 35.19
N CYS A 577 -25.41 60.95 36.44
CA CYS A 577 -26.79 60.85 36.94
C CYS A 577 -26.81 61.28 38.42
N SER A 578 -26.69 62.60 38.65
CA SER A 578 -27.25 63.23 39.83
C SER A 578 -28.61 63.82 39.45
N GLU A 579 -29.65 63.00 39.52
CA GLU A 579 -31.01 63.44 39.80
C GLU A 579 -31.48 62.65 41.04
N ILE A 580 -31.50 63.36 42.18
CA ILE A 580 -32.41 63.19 43.33
C ILE A 580 -32.17 61.91 44.17
N ALA A 581 -31.72 61.97 45.44
CA ALA A 581 -31.89 62.96 46.50
C ALA A 581 -30.67 63.03 47.45
#